data_AF-M1WTJ5-F1
#
_entry.id   AF-M1WTJ5-F1
#
_cell.length_a   1.000
_cell.length_b   1.000
_cell.length_c   1.000
_cell.angle_alpha   90.00
_cell.angle_beta   90.00
_cell.angle_gamma   90.00
#
_symmetry.space_group_name_H-M   'P 1'
#
loop_
_entity.id
_entity.type
_entity.pdbx_description
1 polymer ?
#
loop_
_entity_poly.entity_id
_entity_poly.type
_entity_poly.pdbx_seq_one_letter_code
_entity_poly.pdbx_strand_id
1 'polypeptide(L)'
;MGIDQQAMDQFEQGVTMFDKLTDKFMGSSSESADPSKMAEEQAKLMELNAAGTASDQRRQARGQATQSREELEENRSRKNTKWGQSNLAMSGSKQLIRDSDKLQDRQKEEDLLFEGEHAAQKTLKQGRREANMFRINNDLKTPSSTLSLGSTIYNSRR
;
A
#
# COMPACT_ATOMS: atom_id res chain seq x y z
N MET A 1 -33.52 -13.44 8.26
CA MET A 1 -32.66 -12.62 9.14
C MET A 1 -31.70 -13.55 9.88
N GLY A 2 -30.59 -13.96 9.27
CA GLY A 2 -29.68 -14.95 9.88
C GLY A 2 -28.27 -15.00 9.30
N ILE A 3 -27.96 -14.12 8.33
CA ILE A 3 -26.64 -14.04 7.70
C ILE A 3 -25.73 -13.08 8.51
N ASP A 4 -26.30 -12.04 9.13
CA ASP A 4 -25.55 -11.05 9.89
C ASP A 4 -25.00 -11.58 11.23
N GLN A 5 -25.68 -12.53 11.87
CA GLN A 5 -25.21 -13.16 13.11
C GLN A 5 -24.01 -14.09 12.86
N GLN A 6 -24.02 -14.84 11.77
CA GLN A 6 -22.88 -15.71 11.42
C GLN A 6 -21.65 -14.91 10.98
N ALA A 7 -21.84 -13.76 10.33
CA ALA A 7 -20.76 -12.85 9.97
C ALA A 7 -20.16 -12.16 11.21
N MET A 8 -20.99 -11.78 12.18
CA MET A 8 -20.54 -11.22 13.46
C MET A 8 -19.81 -12.25 14.33
N ASP A 9 -20.31 -13.49 14.43
CA ASP A 9 -19.62 -14.57 15.17
C ASP A 9 -18.25 -14.92 14.56
N GLN A 10 -18.11 -14.89 13.23
CA GLN A 10 -16.82 -15.11 12.58
C GLN A 10 -15.86 -13.93 12.76
N PHE A 11 -16.38 -12.71 12.79
CA PHE A 11 -15.59 -11.51 13.07
C PHE A 11 -15.08 -11.51 14.52
N GLU A 12 -15.92 -11.84 15.50
CA GLU A 12 -15.54 -11.98 16.90
C GLU A 12 -14.52 -13.11 17.12
N GLN A 13 -14.65 -14.23 16.39
CA GLN A 13 -13.63 -15.28 16.41
C GLN A 13 -12.30 -14.81 15.81
N GLY A 14 -12.32 -14.00 14.75
CA GLY A 14 -11.11 -13.41 14.17
C GLY A 14 -10.38 -12.45 15.10
N VAL A 15 -11.12 -11.57 15.79
CA VAL A 15 -10.58 -10.61 16.76
C VAL A 15 -10.02 -11.33 17.98
N THR A 16 -10.73 -12.32 18.54
CA THR A 16 -10.26 -13.08 19.70
C THR A 16 -9.06 -13.98 19.40
N MET A 17 -8.90 -14.46 18.16
CA MET A 17 -7.68 -15.15 17.75
C MET A 17 -6.49 -14.19 17.59
N PHE A 18 -6.73 -12.97 17.12
CA PHE A 18 -5.71 -11.92 17.06
C PHE A 18 -5.25 -11.54 18.47
N ASP A 19 -6.18 -11.31 19.38
CA ASP A 19 -5.90 -10.99 20.79
C ASP A 19 -5.13 -12.11 21.50
N LYS A 20 -5.48 -13.39 21.23
CA LYS A 20 -4.75 -14.54 21.78
C LYS A 20 -3.36 -14.72 21.17
N LEU A 21 -3.15 -14.32 19.92
CA LEU A 21 -1.82 -14.31 19.29
C LEU A 21 -0.97 -13.18 19.85
N THR A 22 -1.53 -11.99 20.04
CA THR A 22 -0.84 -10.86 20.70
C THR A 22 -0.54 -11.17 22.16
N ASP A 23 -1.46 -11.75 22.92
CA ASP A 23 -1.22 -12.15 24.31
C ASP A 23 -0.22 -13.31 24.42
N LYS A 24 -0.16 -14.22 23.45
CA LYS A 24 0.86 -15.28 23.46
C LYS A 24 2.24 -14.77 23.04
N PHE A 25 2.30 -13.74 22.18
CA PHE A 25 3.55 -13.04 21.86
C PHE A 25 4.01 -12.14 23.01
N MET A 26 3.10 -11.43 23.66
CA MET A 26 3.41 -10.49 24.76
C MET A 26 3.50 -11.17 26.13
N GLY A 27 2.84 -12.31 26.35
CA GLY A 27 2.74 -12.99 27.64
C GLY A 27 3.82 -14.02 27.92
N SER A 28 4.74 -14.28 26.99
CA SER A 28 5.90 -15.17 27.22
C SER A 28 7.12 -14.45 27.81
N SER A 29 7.03 -13.15 28.11
CA SER A 29 8.13 -12.33 28.63
C SER A 29 8.14 -12.24 30.16
N SER A 30 8.16 -13.37 30.87
CA SER A 30 8.46 -13.42 32.31
C SER A 30 9.95 -13.61 32.63
N GLU A 31 10.83 -13.48 31.64
CA GLU A 31 12.27 -13.33 31.84
C GLU A 31 12.64 -11.87 31.55
N SER A 32 12.84 -11.09 32.62
CA SER A 32 13.57 -9.81 32.65
C SER A 32 13.52 -9.03 31.34
N ALA A 33 12.47 -8.21 31.17
CA ALA A 33 12.29 -7.35 30.02
C ALA A 33 13.49 -6.42 29.85
N ASP A 34 14.43 -6.87 29.02
CA ASP A 34 15.59 -6.11 28.61
C ASP A 34 15.05 -4.87 27.85
N PRO A 35 15.26 -3.64 28.34
CA PRO A 35 14.70 -2.43 27.72
C PRO A 35 15.13 -2.28 26.25
N SER A 36 16.26 -2.89 25.89
CA SER A 36 16.73 -3.01 24.51
C SER A 36 15.79 -3.83 23.60
N LYS A 37 15.19 -4.91 24.12
CA LYS A 37 14.23 -5.76 23.38
C LYS A 37 12.90 -5.04 23.17
N MET A 38 12.41 -4.34 24.20
CA MET A 38 11.19 -3.54 24.11
C MET A 38 11.32 -2.42 23.06
N ALA A 39 12.46 -1.72 23.04
CA ALA A 39 12.71 -0.68 22.04
C ALA A 39 12.84 -1.25 20.61
N GLU A 40 13.42 -2.44 20.45
CA GLU A 40 13.49 -3.10 19.14
C GLU A 40 12.12 -3.58 18.64
N GLU A 41 11.27 -4.10 19.53
CA GLU A 41 9.89 -4.47 19.21
C GLU A 41 9.07 -3.24 18.80
N GLN A 42 9.21 -2.13 19.52
CA GLN A 42 8.53 -0.88 19.17
C GLN A 42 8.98 -0.33 17.81
N ALA A 43 10.27 -0.40 17.49
CA ALA A 43 10.78 -0.03 16.17
C ALA A 43 10.19 -0.92 15.06
N LYS A 44 10.08 -2.24 15.30
CA LYS A 44 9.44 -3.17 14.36
C LYS A 44 7.95 -2.88 14.17
N LEU A 45 7.23 -2.52 15.23
CA LEU A 45 5.83 -2.13 15.13
C LEU A 45 5.65 -0.87 14.27
N MET A 46 6.55 0.11 14.39
CA MET A 46 6.53 1.31 13.52
C MET A 46 6.71 0.94 12.04
N GLU A 47 7.64 0.03 11.72
CA GLU A 47 7.82 -0.46 10.35
C GLU A 47 6.61 -1.23 9.84
N LEU A 48 6.01 -2.07 10.68
CA LEU A 48 4.84 -2.88 10.32
C LEU A 48 3.63 -1.99 10.07
N ASN A 49 3.40 -0.98 10.91
CA ASN A 49 2.34 0.01 10.71
C ASN A 49 2.53 0.76 9.39
N ALA A 50 3.75 1.22 9.10
CA ALA A 50 4.05 1.90 7.85
C ALA A 50 3.87 0.98 6.63
N ALA A 51 4.23 -0.31 6.75
CA ALA A 51 3.98 -1.31 5.71
C ALA A 51 2.48 -1.56 5.50
N GLY A 52 1.69 -1.60 6.58
CA GLY A 52 0.23 -1.68 6.55
C GLY A 52 -0.37 -0.49 5.79
N THR A 53 -0.01 0.74 6.18
CA THR A 53 -0.48 1.96 5.52
C THR A 53 -0.07 1.99 4.03
N ALA A 54 1.16 1.57 3.70
CA ALA A 54 1.61 1.50 2.31
C ALA A 54 0.82 0.46 1.49
N SER A 55 0.48 -0.69 2.10
CA SER A 55 -0.38 -1.70 1.49
C SER A 55 -1.79 -1.17 1.23
N ASP A 56 -2.36 -0.45 2.20
CA ASP A 56 -3.67 0.19 2.06
C ASP A 56 -3.69 1.24 0.95
N GLN A 57 -2.64 2.06 0.86
CA GLN A 57 -2.49 3.04 -0.24
C GLN A 57 -2.47 2.36 -1.61
N ARG A 58 -1.71 1.25 -1.76
CA ARG A 58 -1.72 0.45 -3.00
C ARG A 58 -3.10 -0.12 -3.32
N ARG A 59 -3.80 -0.64 -2.30
CA ARG A 59 -5.14 -1.19 -2.45
C ARG A 59 -6.14 -0.12 -2.89
N GLN A 60 -6.10 1.06 -2.27
CA GLN A 60 -6.94 2.19 -2.62
C GLN A 60 -6.67 2.67 -4.05
N ALA A 61 -5.40 2.83 -4.44
CA ALA A 61 -5.03 3.23 -5.79
C ALA A 61 -5.49 2.22 -6.85
N ARG A 62 -5.38 0.92 -6.58
CA ARG A 62 -5.94 -0.13 -7.44
C ARG A 62 -7.46 -0.02 -7.55
N GLY A 63 -8.16 0.22 -6.44
CA GLY A 63 -9.61 0.44 -6.43
C GLY A 63 -10.03 1.65 -7.27
N GLN A 64 -9.32 2.77 -7.14
CA GLN A 64 -9.55 3.98 -7.94
C GLN A 64 -9.25 3.74 -9.42
N ALA A 65 -8.17 3.03 -9.75
CA ALA A 65 -7.83 2.67 -11.13
C ALA A 65 -8.93 1.77 -11.75
N THR A 66 -9.45 0.79 -11.01
CA THR A 66 -10.56 -0.05 -11.49
C THR A 66 -11.86 0.73 -11.71
N GLN A 67 -12.22 1.62 -10.77
CA GLN A 67 -13.40 2.48 -10.92
C GLN A 67 -13.25 3.40 -12.12
N SER A 68 -12.08 4.02 -12.28
CA SER A 68 -11.79 4.88 -13.44
C SER A 68 -11.90 4.09 -14.75
N ARG A 69 -11.39 2.87 -14.81
CA ARG A 69 -11.53 2.01 -15.99
C ARG A 69 -12.99 1.75 -16.33
N GLU A 70 -13.81 1.37 -15.36
CA GLU A 70 -15.24 1.09 -15.56
C GLU A 70 -15.99 2.34 -16.09
N GLU A 71 -15.76 3.51 -15.51
CA GLU A 71 -16.35 4.77 -15.95
C GLU A 71 -15.91 5.13 -17.39
N LEU A 72 -14.63 4.94 -17.72
CA LEU A 72 -14.10 5.20 -19.06
C LEU A 72 -14.66 4.21 -20.08
N GLU A 73 -14.83 2.95 -19.72
CA GLU A 73 -15.51 1.94 -20.54
C GLU A 73 -16.96 2.28 -20.81
N GLU A 74 -17.70 2.72 -19.79
CA GLU A 74 -19.07 3.18 -19.95
C GLU A 74 -19.16 4.40 -20.88
N ASN A 75 -18.27 5.37 -20.70
CA ASN A 75 -18.21 6.55 -21.56
C ASN A 75 -17.87 6.18 -23.01
N ARG A 76 -16.95 5.25 -23.23
CA ARG A 76 -16.61 4.72 -24.57
C ARG A 76 -17.79 4.00 -25.20
N SER A 77 -18.51 3.16 -24.46
CA SER A 77 -19.66 2.43 -25.00
C SER A 77 -20.75 3.42 -25.45
N ARG A 78 -21.06 4.43 -24.65
CA ARG A 78 -21.99 5.52 -24.99
C ARG A 78 -21.55 6.29 -26.24
N LYS A 79 -20.27 6.66 -26.35
CA LYS A 79 -19.71 7.32 -27.54
C LYS A 79 -19.81 6.45 -28.78
N ASN A 80 -19.45 5.17 -28.68
CA ASN A 80 -19.51 4.22 -29.79
C ASN A 80 -20.93 3.99 -30.30
N THR A 81 -21.93 3.90 -29.41
CA THR A 81 -23.34 3.78 -29.78
C THR A 81 -23.82 4.99 -30.59
N LYS A 82 -23.46 6.22 -30.18
CA LYS A 82 -23.79 7.45 -30.93
C LYS A 82 -23.20 7.42 -32.35
N TRP A 83 -22.00 6.87 -32.52
CA TRP A 83 -21.35 6.79 -33.82
C TRP A 83 -21.92 5.68 -34.71
N GLY A 84 -22.38 4.57 -34.11
CA GLY A 84 -23.05 3.48 -34.82
C GLY A 84 -24.33 3.91 -35.52
N GLN A 85 -25.06 4.87 -34.95
CA GLN A 85 -26.27 5.44 -35.55
C GLN A 85 -26.00 6.32 -36.78
N SER A 86 -24.75 6.72 -37.03
CA SER A 86 -24.41 7.70 -38.09
C SER A 86 -24.06 7.08 -39.45
N ASN A 87 -24.19 5.76 -39.65
CA ASN A 87 -23.81 5.02 -40.88
C ASN A 87 -22.37 5.25 -41.42
N LEU A 88 -21.53 5.97 -40.68
CA LEU A 88 -20.14 6.33 -41.00
C LEU A 88 -19.14 5.51 -40.16
N ALA A 89 -19.49 4.25 -39.85
CA ALA A 89 -18.87 3.46 -38.78
C ALA A 89 -17.41 3.03 -39.04
N MET A 90 -16.91 3.17 -40.28
CA MET A 90 -15.63 2.59 -40.74
C MET A 90 -14.69 3.57 -41.48
N SER A 91 -14.76 4.87 -41.20
CA SER A 91 -13.71 5.80 -41.69
C SER A 91 -12.42 5.62 -40.90
N GLY A 92 -11.27 5.43 -41.57
CA GLY A 92 -9.95 5.28 -40.92
C GLY A 92 -9.59 6.44 -39.97
N SER A 93 -10.07 7.65 -40.25
CA SER A 93 -9.91 8.82 -39.37
C SER A 93 -10.61 8.67 -38.01
N LYS A 94 -11.76 7.99 -37.95
CA LYS A 94 -12.46 7.73 -36.68
C LYS A 94 -11.77 6.62 -35.88
N GLN A 95 -11.12 5.69 -36.55
CA GLN A 95 -10.36 4.64 -35.87
C GLN A 95 -9.17 5.22 -35.12
N LEU A 96 -8.45 6.17 -35.71
CA LEU A 96 -7.37 6.90 -35.04
C LEU A 96 -7.84 7.63 -33.77
N ILE A 97 -9.02 8.26 -33.83
CA ILE A 97 -9.60 8.93 -32.65
C ILE A 97 -9.91 7.91 -31.54
N ARG A 98 -10.48 6.75 -31.89
CA ARG A 98 -10.75 5.68 -30.90
C ARG A 98 -9.49 5.15 -30.25
N ASP A 99 -8.43 4.97 -31.03
CA ASP A 99 -7.16 4.46 -30.52
C ASP A 99 -6.45 5.51 -29.66
N SER A 100 -6.55 6.80 -30.01
CA SER A 100 -6.11 7.90 -29.16
C SER A 100 -6.85 7.95 -27.82
N ASP A 101 -8.19 7.86 -27.84
CA ASP A 101 -9.01 7.84 -26.62
C ASP A 101 -8.60 6.65 -25.71
N LYS A 102 -8.40 5.46 -26.30
CA LYS A 102 -7.94 4.28 -25.54
C LYS A 102 -6.57 4.46 -24.91
N LEU A 103 -5.62 5.09 -25.61
CA LEU A 103 -4.29 5.36 -25.08
C LEU A 103 -4.36 6.35 -23.91
N GLN A 104 -5.17 7.41 -24.06
CA GLN A 104 -5.36 8.38 -22.99
C GLN A 104 -6.03 7.75 -21.76
N ASP A 105 -6.98 6.85 -21.95
CA ASP A 105 -7.61 6.12 -20.85
C ASP A 105 -6.60 5.25 -20.09
N ARG A 106 -5.71 4.55 -20.82
CA ARG A 106 -4.63 3.76 -20.20
C ARG A 106 -3.64 4.63 -19.44
N GLN A 107 -3.26 5.78 -19.99
CA GLN A 107 -2.37 6.72 -19.30
C GLN A 107 -2.97 7.17 -17.97
N LYS A 108 -4.26 7.54 -17.94
CA LYS A 108 -4.93 7.93 -16.69
C LYS A 108 -4.94 6.80 -15.66
N GLU A 109 -5.18 5.57 -16.10
CA GLU A 109 -5.13 4.41 -15.20
C GLU A 109 -3.72 4.18 -14.65
N GLU A 110 -2.70 4.24 -15.51
CA GLU A 110 -1.29 4.07 -15.14
C GLU A 110 -0.84 5.18 -14.20
N ASP A 111 -1.27 6.43 -14.41
CA ASP A 111 -0.97 7.57 -13.56
C ASP A 111 -1.52 7.34 -12.13
N LEU A 112 -2.76 6.88 -11.99
CA LEU A 112 -3.35 6.56 -10.68
C LEU A 112 -2.58 5.45 -9.96
N LEU A 113 -2.21 4.39 -10.68
CA LEU A 113 -1.43 3.29 -10.12
C LEU A 113 -0.03 3.75 -9.71
N PHE A 114 0.60 4.59 -10.53
CA PHE A 114 1.92 5.14 -10.28
C PHE A 114 1.93 6.08 -9.06
N GLU A 115 0.97 7.00 -8.99
CA GLU A 115 0.82 7.91 -7.84
C GLU A 115 0.61 7.13 -6.54
N GLY A 116 -0.24 6.10 -6.57
CA GLY A 116 -0.47 5.21 -5.45
C GLY A 116 0.78 4.45 -5.00
N GLU A 117 1.56 3.91 -5.95
CA GLU A 117 2.81 3.22 -5.65
C GLU A 117 3.86 4.18 -5.10
N HIS A 118 3.98 5.38 -5.67
CA HIS A 118 4.89 6.41 -5.20
C HIS A 118 4.53 6.85 -3.77
N ALA A 119 3.25 7.06 -3.47
CA ALA A 119 2.77 7.36 -2.11
C ALA A 119 3.11 6.22 -1.13
N ALA A 120 2.84 4.97 -1.51
CA ALA A 120 3.15 3.79 -0.70
C ALA A 120 4.65 3.69 -0.38
N GLN A 121 5.50 3.89 -1.38
CA GLN A 121 6.95 3.88 -1.20
C GLN A 121 7.42 5.01 -0.29
N LYS A 122 6.85 6.20 -0.43
CA LYS A 122 7.18 7.35 0.42
C LYS A 122 6.83 7.07 1.89
N THR A 123 5.62 6.56 2.15
CA THR A 123 5.17 6.19 3.50
C THR A 123 6.07 5.12 4.12
N LEU A 124 6.40 4.07 3.35
CA LEU A 124 7.26 2.98 3.81
C LEU A 124 8.69 3.48 4.11
N LYS A 125 9.27 4.32 3.24
CA LYS A 125 10.60 4.92 3.48
C LYS A 125 10.59 5.80 4.73
N GLN A 126 9.53 6.59 4.93
CA GLN A 126 9.38 7.43 6.10
C GLN A 126 9.28 6.60 7.39
N GLY A 127 8.41 5.59 7.43
CA GLY A 127 8.27 4.73 8.61
C GLY A 127 9.55 3.97 8.96
N ARG A 128 10.29 3.48 7.96
CA ARG A 128 11.62 2.88 8.18
C ARG A 128 12.63 3.88 8.74
N ARG A 129 12.60 5.13 8.27
CA ARG A 129 13.46 6.19 8.79
C ARG A 129 13.13 6.50 10.25
N GLU A 130 11.85 6.61 10.59
CA GLU A 130 11.38 6.86 11.96
C GLU A 130 11.76 5.70 12.90
N ALA A 131 11.54 4.46 12.47
CA ALA A 131 11.97 3.28 13.22
C ALA A 131 13.48 3.23 13.44
N ASN A 132 14.28 3.58 12.42
CA ASN A 132 15.73 3.66 12.55
C ASN A 132 16.17 4.78 13.49
N MET A 133 15.53 5.94 13.46
CA MET A 133 15.79 7.02 14.43
C MET A 133 15.44 6.57 15.85
N PHE A 134 14.35 5.84 16.03
CA PHE A 134 13.97 5.29 17.32
C PHE A 134 15.01 4.28 17.84
N ARG A 135 15.53 3.40 16.97
CA ARG A 135 16.65 2.50 17.32
C ARG A 135 17.89 3.27 17.75
N ILE A 136 18.31 4.28 16.98
CA ILE A 136 19.49 5.10 17.30
C ILE A 136 19.34 5.78 18.66
N ASN A 137 18.16 6.34 18.94
CA ASN A 137 17.90 7.03 20.22
C ASN A 137 17.91 6.08 21.44
N ASN A 138 17.76 4.77 21.21
CA ASN A 138 17.81 3.73 22.24
C ASN A 138 19.11 2.91 22.20
N ASP A 139 20.16 3.42 21.53
CA ASP A 139 21.47 2.76 21.35
C ASP A 139 21.39 1.35 20.71
N LEU A 140 20.35 1.11 19.90
CA LEU A 140 20.15 -0.13 19.16
C LEU A 140 20.80 -0.08 17.77
N LYS A 141 21.27 -1.23 17.29
CA LYS A 141 21.82 -1.36 15.93
C LYS A 141 20.71 -1.17 14.90
N THR A 142 20.92 -0.25 13.97
CA THR A 142 20.03 -0.10 12.82
C THR A 142 20.35 -1.15 11.75
N PRO A 143 19.33 -1.71 11.07
CA PRO A 143 19.57 -2.51 9.88
C PRO A 143 20.21 -1.62 8.82
N SER A 144 21.43 -1.94 8.40
CA SER A 144 22.21 -1.15 7.45
C SER A 144 21.47 -1.06 6.11
N SER A 145 21.00 0.14 5.76
CA SER A 145 20.59 0.46 4.39
C SER A 145 21.83 0.52 3.49
N THR A 146 21.74 0.15 2.21
CA THR A 146 22.82 0.30 1.22
C THR A 146 23.34 1.75 1.13
N LEU A 147 22.53 2.74 1.50
CA LEU A 147 22.95 4.15 1.61
C LEU A 147 23.83 4.44 2.85
N SER A 148 23.75 3.62 3.90
CA SER A 148 24.53 3.75 5.14
C SER A 148 25.96 3.19 5.03
N LEU A 149 26.26 2.40 3.98
CA LEU A 149 27.65 1.97 3.70
C LEU A 149 28.60 3.15 3.50
N GLY A 150 28.09 4.28 2.96
CA GLY A 150 28.88 5.51 2.82
C GLY A 150 29.10 6.26 4.14
N SER A 151 28.23 6.12 5.13
CA SER A 151 28.41 6.75 6.45
C SER A 151 29.41 6.03 7.35
N THR A 152 29.67 4.74 7.10
CA THR A 152 30.74 4.00 7.78
C THR A 152 32.13 4.59 7.50
N ILE A 153 32.30 5.29 6.37
CA ILE A 153 33.54 6.01 6.01
C ILE A 153 33.83 7.13 7.02
N TYR A 154 32.81 7.79 7.56
CA TYR A 154 32.98 8.91 8.50
C TYR A 154 32.97 8.49 9.97
N ASN A 155 32.56 7.25 10.29
CA ASN A 155 32.48 6.76 11.66
C ASN A 155 33.70 5.91 12.09
N SER A 156 34.73 5.79 11.25
CA SER A 156 35.99 5.13 11.63
C SER A 156 36.92 6.10 12.36
N ARG A 157 36.54 6.60 13.53
CA ARG A 157 37.45 7.19 14.54
C ARG A 157 36.69 7.59 15.80
N ARG A 158 36.62 6.67 16.76
CA ARG A 158 36.94 6.90 18.17
C ARG A 158 37.30 5.59 18.83
#